data_AF-A0A1G1GF72-F1
#
_entry.id   AF-A0A1G1GF72-F1
#
_cell.length_a   1.000
_cell.length_b   1.000
_cell.length_c   1.000
_cell.angle_alpha   90.00
_cell.angle_beta   90.00
_cell.angle_gamma   90.00
#
_symmetry.space_group_name_H-M   'P 1'
#
loop_
_entity.id
_entity.type
_entity.pdbx_description
1 polymer ?
#
loop_
_entity_poly.entity_id
_entity_poly.type
_entity_poly.pdbx_seq_one_letter_code
_entity_poly.pdbx_strand_id
1 'polypeptide(L)'
;MSIPFSVYVMRSAAFQQGKNTNEEAVMKAKILILMFFLVPFTAQADVDTKVAVLPCGIYDQQVRPFVEKMLETQSKDRSLFTMEAMTARGKRLTVEVQGVSIKMKGERNHVSVFLDGKPLAKTSHQDVPLYLEVHVDAEKYRIICVRTEEEPAVKKERETGQ
;
A
#
# COMPACT_ATOMS: atom_id res chain seq x y z
N MET A 1 -22.63 23.96 22.52
CA MET A 1 -23.82 23.59 21.72
C MET A 1 -23.56 22.20 21.18
N SER A 2 -24.30 21.21 21.69
CA SER A 2 -24.00 19.79 21.52
C SER A 2 -25.10 19.13 20.69
N ILE A 3 -24.72 18.44 19.61
CA ILE A 3 -25.64 17.75 18.69
C ILE A 3 -25.68 16.26 19.07
N PRO A 4 -26.84 15.66 19.35
CA PRO A 4 -26.92 14.21 19.53
C PRO A 4 -27.10 13.51 18.17
N PHE A 5 -26.19 12.59 17.84
CA PHE A 5 -26.37 11.65 16.74
C PHE A 5 -27.17 10.43 17.24
N SER A 6 -28.30 10.17 16.56
CA SER A 6 -29.16 9.03 16.81
C SER A 6 -28.85 7.94 15.78
N VAL A 7 -28.45 6.74 16.23
CA VAL A 7 -28.16 5.59 15.37
C VAL A 7 -29.37 4.66 15.36
N TYR A 8 -30.04 4.56 14.22
CA TYR A 8 -31.13 3.62 13.99
C TYR A 8 -30.56 2.24 13.62
N VAL A 9 -30.89 1.22 14.43
CA VAL A 9 -30.62 -0.20 14.15
C VAL A 9 -31.86 -0.79 13.49
N MET A 10 -31.77 -1.11 12.19
CA MET A 10 -32.81 -1.87 11.50
C MET A 10 -32.62 -3.36 11.75
N ARG A 11 -33.47 -3.93 12.62
CA ARG A 11 -33.72 -5.37 12.71
C ARG A 11 -34.67 -5.77 11.59
N SER A 12 -34.24 -6.67 10.70
CA SER A 12 -35.17 -7.42 9.84
C SER A 12 -35.39 -8.80 10.46
N ALA A 13 -36.62 -9.02 10.91
CA ALA A 13 -37.11 -10.29 11.40
C ALA A 13 -37.56 -11.20 10.24
N ALA A 14 -37.44 -12.50 10.48
CA ALA A 14 -37.81 -13.59 9.60
C ALA A 14 -39.29 -13.57 9.19
N PHE A 15 -39.57 -14.07 7.98
CA PHE A 15 -40.90 -14.50 7.56
C PHE A 15 -40.88 -16.01 7.25
N GLN A 16 -41.88 -16.70 7.76
CA GLN A 16 -42.00 -18.15 7.82
C GLN A 16 -42.97 -18.68 6.74
N GLN A 17 -42.76 -19.94 6.37
CA GLN A 17 -43.74 -20.93 5.87
C GLN A 17 -44.32 -20.79 4.46
N GLY A 18 -43.91 -21.75 3.61
CA GLY A 18 -44.74 -22.36 2.57
C GLY A 18 -44.44 -23.86 2.52
N LYS A 19 -45.42 -24.68 2.88
CA LYS A 19 -45.39 -26.16 2.87
C LYS A 19 -45.67 -26.70 1.46
N ASN A 20 -45.04 -27.84 1.17
CA ASN A 20 -45.47 -28.94 0.28
C ASN A 20 -45.87 -28.62 -1.17
N THR A 21 -45.11 -29.12 -2.14
CA THR A 21 -45.42 -30.38 -2.87
C THR A 21 -44.49 -30.53 -4.08
N ASN A 22 -44.33 -31.78 -4.54
CA ASN A 22 -43.66 -32.22 -5.76
C ASN A 22 -42.15 -32.47 -5.70
N GLU A 23 -41.86 -33.61 -5.07
CA GLU A 23 -40.86 -34.58 -5.50
C GLU A 23 -41.00 -34.93 -7.00
N GLU A 24 -40.54 -34.09 -7.93
CA GLU A 24 -40.39 -34.52 -9.33
C GLU A 24 -39.38 -33.72 -10.19
N ALA A 25 -38.49 -32.93 -9.57
CA ALA A 25 -37.50 -32.13 -10.30
C ALA A 25 -36.02 -32.44 -9.94
N VAL A 26 -35.76 -33.55 -9.24
CA VAL A 26 -34.42 -33.85 -8.66
C VAL A 26 -33.50 -34.65 -9.62
N MET A 27 -33.96 -35.02 -10.82
CA MET A 27 -33.23 -35.97 -11.68
C MET A 27 -32.68 -35.44 -13.01
N LYS A 28 -32.66 -34.11 -13.25
CA LYS A 28 -32.03 -33.53 -14.46
C LYS A 28 -31.02 -32.41 -14.21
N ALA A 29 -30.75 -32.05 -12.95
CA ALA A 29 -29.73 -31.07 -12.58
C ALA A 29 -28.42 -31.70 -12.04
N LYS A 30 -28.20 -33.00 -12.28
CA LYS A 30 -26.99 -33.72 -11.83
C LYS A 30 -25.93 -33.97 -12.91
N ILE A 31 -26.22 -33.64 -14.17
CA ILE A 31 -25.30 -33.91 -15.31
C ILE A 31 -24.63 -32.65 -15.87
N LEU A 32 -25.07 -31.44 -15.47
CA LEU A 32 -24.46 -30.19 -15.95
C LEU A 32 -23.56 -29.46 -14.92
N ILE A 33 -23.30 -30.07 -13.76
CA ILE A 33 -22.44 -29.51 -12.69
C ILE A 33 -21.09 -30.29 -12.60
N LEU A 34 -20.71 -30.99 -13.68
CA LEU A 34 -19.52 -31.86 -13.67
C LEU A 34 -18.48 -31.54 -14.76
N MET A 35 -18.50 -30.32 -15.30
CA MET A 35 -17.54 -29.83 -16.33
C MET A 35 -16.95 -28.44 -15.99
N PHE A 36 -16.91 -28.07 -14.71
CA PHE A 36 -16.17 -26.88 -14.22
C PHE A 36 -15.01 -27.24 -13.27
N PHE A 37 -14.61 -28.51 -13.25
CA PHE A 37 -13.39 -28.95 -12.60
C PHE A 37 -12.38 -29.28 -13.70
N LEU A 38 -11.16 -28.74 -13.58
CA LEU A 38 -9.99 -28.92 -14.48
C LEU A 38 -9.66 -27.77 -15.43
N VAL A 39 -9.81 -26.52 -14.97
CA VAL A 39 -8.81 -25.52 -15.37
C VAL A 39 -7.90 -25.32 -14.17
N PRO A 40 -6.61 -25.74 -14.21
CA PRO A 40 -5.67 -25.31 -13.21
C PRO A 40 -5.51 -23.81 -13.39
N PHE A 41 -6.25 -23.01 -12.62
CA PHE A 41 -5.84 -21.65 -12.33
C PHE A 41 -4.50 -21.77 -11.60
N THR A 42 -3.40 -21.76 -12.35
CA THR A 42 -2.10 -21.39 -11.81
C THR A 42 -2.22 -19.91 -11.46
N ALA A 43 -2.78 -19.64 -10.28
CA ALA A 43 -2.51 -18.39 -9.60
C ALA A 43 -0.99 -18.39 -9.37
N GLN A 44 -0.26 -17.72 -10.26
CA GLN A 44 1.11 -17.32 -9.99
C GLN A 44 1.04 -16.52 -8.68
N ALA A 45 1.44 -17.16 -7.58
CA ALA A 45 1.72 -16.44 -6.36
C ALA A 45 2.84 -15.46 -6.72
N ASP A 46 2.48 -14.18 -6.81
CA ASP A 46 3.42 -13.09 -7.01
C ASP A 46 4.54 -13.26 -5.97
N VAL A 47 5.78 -13.25 -6.44
CA VAL A 47 6.94 -13.46 -5.57
C VAL A 47 7.04 -12.25 -4.63
N ASP A 48 6.85 -12.52 -3.34
CA ASP A 48 6.98 -11.54 -2.25
C ASP A 48 8.36 -10.87 -2.31
N THR A 49 8.41 -9.61 -2.78
CA THR A 49 9.69 -8.89 -2.92
C THR A 49 9.71 -7.71 -1.95
N LYS A 50 10.45 -7.87 -0.85
CA LYS A 50 10.71 -6.77 0.10
C LYS A 50 11.75 -5.82 -0.47
N VAL A 51 11.51 -4.51 -0.34
CA VAL A 51 12.41 -3.48 -0.85
C VAL A 51 13.38 -3.07 0.24
N ALA A 52 14.65 -3.45 0.09
CA ALA A 52 15.67 -3.11 1.08
C ALA A 52 15.95 -1.60 1.11
N VAL A 53 16.07 -0.96 -0.06
CA VAL A 53 16.41 0.46 -0.21
C VAL A 53 15.45 1.14 -1.19
N LEU A 54 14.98 2.33 -0.87
CA LEU A 54 13.99 3.07 -1.65
C LEU A 54 14.41 4.56 -1.82
N PRO A 55 14.51 5.09 -3.05
CA PRO A 55 14.70 6.52 -3.28
C PRO A 55 13.43 7.28 -2.90
N CYS A 56 13.59 8.23 -1.98
CA CYS A 56 12.52 9.08 -1.48
C CYS A 56 12.95 10.55 -1.46
N GLY A 57 11.99 11.45 -1.59
CA GLY A 57 12.24 12.89 -1.46
C GLY A 57 11.04 13.68 -0.93
N ILE A 58 11.35 14.85 -0.37
CA ILE A 58 10.40 15.88 0.02
C ILE A 58 10.54 17.03 -0.97
N TYR A 59 9.44 17.41 -1.60
CA TYR A 59 9.38 18.41 -2.65
C TYR A 59 8.38 19.51 -2.31
N ASP A 60 8.57 20.71 -2.89
CA ASP A 60 7.58 21.78 -2.82
C ASP A 60 6.40 21.54 -3.78
N GLN A 61 5.48 22.52 -3.84
CA GLN A 61 4.33 22.51 -4.76
C GLN A 61 4.72 22.44 -6.25
N GLN A 62 5.90 22.96 -6.61
CA GLN A 62 6.45 22.95 -7.96
C GLN A 62 7.33 21.71 -8.23
N VAL A 63 7.35 20.75 -7.30
CA VAL A 63 8.18 19.53 -7.37
C VAL A 63 9.69 19.85 -7.37
N ARG A 64 10.09 20.95 -6.71
CA ARG A 64 11.50 21.24 -6.46
C ARG A 64 11.94 20.50 -5.19
N PRO A 65 13.08 19.78 -5.21
CA PRO A 65 13.51 18.97 -4.07
C PRO A 65 14.01 19.86 -2.92
N PHE A 66 13.51 19.60 -1.71
CA PHE A 66 14.13 20.08 -0.46
C PHE A 66 15.18 19.10 0.04
N VAL A 67 14.85 17.81 -0.01
CA VAL A 67 15.74 16.71 0.39
C VAL A 67 15.37 15.47 -0.40
N GLU A 68 16.39 14.74 -0.81
CA GLU A 68 16.28 13.41 -1.43
C GLU A 68 17.23 12.47 -0.70
N LYS A 69 16.79 11.26 -0.42
CA LYS A 69 17.56 10.26 0.33
C LYS A 69 17.16 8.84 -0.09
N MET A 70 18.14 7.95 -0.10
CA MET A 70 17.93 6.51 -0.18
C MET A 70 17.59 6.00 1.22
N LEU A 71 16.38 5.49 1.41
CA LEU A 71 15.89 5.01 2.71
C LEU A 71 15.93 3.48 2.79
N GLU A 72 16.49 2.94 3.87
CA GLU A 72 16.51 1.50 4.15
C GLU A 72 15.22 1.05 4.87
N THR A 73 14.21 0.64 4.12
CA THR A 73 12.84 0.48 4.66
C THR A 73 12.65 -0.73 5.57
N GLN A 74 13.65 -1.62 5.64
CA GLN A 74 13.64 -2.87 6.43
C GLN A 74 14.66 -2.83 7.59
N SER A 75 15.28 -1.68 7.85
CA SER A 75 16.27 -1.54 8.91
C SER A 75 15.63 -1.44 10.30
N LYS A 76 16.37 -1.86 11.33
CA LYS A 76 16.02 -1.62 12.73
C LYS A 76 16.44 -0.21 13.19
N ASP A 77 17.38 0.42 12.49
CA ASP A 77 17.82 1.76 12.81
C ASP A 77 16.89 2.79 12.15
N ARG A 78 16.25 3.60 13.00
CA ARG A 78 15.35 4.68 12.59
C ARG A 78 16.03 5.69 11.68
N SER A 79 17.31 5.98 11.88
CA SER A 79 18.02 6.97 11.08
C SER A 79 18.09 6.62 9.57
N LEU A 80 17.98 5.33 9.25
CA LEU A 80 18.14 4.82 7.88
C LEU A 80 16.83 4.84 7.09
N PHE A 81 15.68 4.86 7.76
CA PHE A 81 14.37 4.98 7.12
C PHE A 81 13.68 6.33 7.33
N THR A 82 14.40 7.32 7.86
CA THR A 82 13.91 8.68 8.03
C THR A 82 14.64 9.71 7.17
N MET A 83 13.91 10.75 6.78
CA MET A 83 14.44 11.97 6.17
C MET A 83 13.79 13.19 6.81
N GLU A 84 14.55 14.28 6.88
CA GLU A 84 14.12 15.51 7.55
C GLU A 84 14.38 16.72 6.66
N ALA A 85 13.48 17.69 6.71
CA ALA A 85 13.63 18.98 6.06
C ALA A 85 13.14 20.12 6.97
N MET A 86 13.73 21.30 6.79
CA MET A 86 13.23 22.53 7.41
C MET A 86 12.28 23.22 6.44
N THR A 87 11.06 23.47 6.90
CA THR A 87 10.06 24.25 6.15
C THR A 87 10.50 25.71 6.04
N ALA A 88 9.93 26.47 5.11
CA ALA A 88 10.24 27.90 4.94
C ALA A 88 9.96 28.73 6.21
N ARG A 89 9.07 28.25 7.08
CA ARG A 89 8.73 28.87 8.36
C ARG A 89 9.54 28.35 9.56
N GLY A 90 10.57 27.55 9.32
CA GLY A 90 11.49 27.07 10.34
C GLY A 90 10.97 25.90 11.19
N LYS A 91 9.88 25.24 10.78
CA LYS A 91 9.42 23.99 11.39
C LYS A 91 10.16 22.80 10.81
N ARG A 92 10.40 21.77 11.63
CA ARG A 92 11.04 20.52 11.21
C ARG A 92 9.99 19.53 10.72
N LEU A 93 10.09 19.16 9.45
CA LEU A 93 9.28 18.11 8.83
C LEU A 93 10.11 16.82 8.79
N THR A 94 9.68 15.80 9.50
CA THR A 94 10.31 14.47 9.53
C THR A 94 9.40 13.47 8.82
N VAL A 95 9.94 12.67 7.92
CA VAL A 95 9.22 11.62 7.20
C VAL A 95 9.88 10.28 7.46
N GLU A 96 9.07 9.27 7.78
CA GLU A 96 9.51 7.91 8.05
C GLU A 96 8.83 6.93 7.10
N VAL A 97 9.60 6.06 6.47
CA VAL A 97 9.13 5.12 5.46
C VAL A 97 9.60 3.71 5.81
N GLN A 98 8.70 2.88 6.34
CA GLN A 98 9.04 1.53 6.83
C GLN A 98 8.18 0.43 6.21
N GLY A 99 8.74 -0.77 6.19
CA GLY A 99 8.02 -2.00 5.86
C GLY A 99 7.51 -1.99 4.42
N VAL A 100 8.32 -1.47 3.50
CA VAL A 100 7.91 -1.38 2.10
C VAL A 100 8.09 -2.73 1.42
N SER A 101 7.02 -3.25 0.84
CA SER A 101 7.00 -4.48 0.06
C SER A 101 6.25 -4.29 -1.26
N ILE A 102 6.66 -5.04 -2.27
CA ILE A 102 6.02 -5.03 -3.59
C ILE A 102 5.24 -6.34 -3.70
N LYS A 103 3.93 -6.23 -3.97
CA LYS A 103 3.02 -7.34 -4.30
C LYS A 103 2.67 -8.33 -3.18
N MET A 104 3.05 -8.04 -1.94
CA MET A 104 2.60 -8.85 -0.80
C MET A 104 1.12 -8.58 -0.49
N LYS A 105 0.26 -9.56 -0.74
CA LYS A 105 -1.16 -9.47 -0.40
C LYS A 105 -1.34 -9.32 1.12
N GLY A 106 -1.62 -8.11 1.58
CA GLY A 106 -1.96 -7.81 2.98
C GLY A 106 -0.91 -7.02 3.76
N GLU A 107 0.33 -6.91 3.26
CA GLU A 107 1.27 -5.91 3.79
C GLU A 107 0.96 -4.55 3.18
N ARG A 108 1.16 -3.48 3.96
CA ARG A 108 0.96 -2.11 3.50
C ARG A 108 2.19 -1.29 3.83
N ASN A 109 2.64 -0.52 2.86
CA ASN A 109 3.73 0.42 2.99
C ASN A 109 3.32 1.49 4.00
N HIS A 110 4.08 1.64 5.08
CA HIS A 110 3.78 2.60 6.13
C HIS A 110 4.61 3.86 5.95
N VAL A 111 3.92 4.98 5.75
CA VAL A 111 4.56 6.30 5.73
C VAL A 111 3.95 7.16 6.81
N SER A 112 4.82 7.66 7.69
CA SER A 112 4.45 8.54 8.79
C SER A 112 5.18 9.86 8.63
N VAL A 113 4.45 10.96 8.72
CA VAL A 113 4.96 12.32 8.61
C VAL A 113 4.74 13.01 9.94
N PHE A 114 5.78 13.67 10.44
CA PHE A 114 5.80 14.39 11.70
C PHE A 114 6.19 15.85 11.46
N LEU A 115 5.56 16.76 12.18
CA LEU A 115 5.88 18.18 12.22
C LEU A 115 6.30 18.54 13.64
N ASP A 116 7.54 19.01 13.81
CA ASP A 116 8.15 19.32 15.11
C ASP A 116 8.02 18.15 16.11
N GLY A 117 8.16 16.92 15.61
CA GLY A 117 8.05 15.69 16.41
C GLY A 117 6.62 15.22 16.70
N LYS A 118 5.59 15.96 16.27
CA LYS A 118 4.17 15.56 16.41
C LYS A 118 3.68 14.89 15.14
N PRO A 119 2.87 13.81 15.22
CA PRO A 119 2.32 13.17 14.03
C PRO A 119 1.41 14.15 13.27
N LEU A 120 1.71 14.35 11.99
CA LEU A 120 0.96 15.22 11.08
C LEU A 120 0.09 14.40 10.14
N ALA A 121 0.65 13.37 9.51
CA ALA A 121 -0.05 12.49 8.58
C ALA A 121 0.47 11.07 8.70
N LYS A 122 -0.40 10.09 8.47
CA LYS A 122 -0.03 8.69 8.36
C LYS A 122 -0.81 8.09 7.20
N THR A 123 -0.10 7.44 6.29
CA THR A 123 -0.72 6.71 5.18
C THR A 123 -0.22 5.26 5.13
N SER A 124 -1.03 4.44 4.48
CA SER A 124 -0.81 3.02 4.32
C SER A 124 -1.20 2.67 2.89
N HIS A 125 -0.21 2.59 2.00
CA HIS A 125 -0.42 2.27 0.58
C HIS A 125 -0.01 0.84 0.28
N GLN A 126 -0.67 0.19 -0.68
CA GLN A 126 -0.31 -1.17 -1.10
C GLN A 126 0.86 -1.17 -2.08
N ASP A 127 1.02 -0.10 -2.87
CA ASP A 127 1.97 -0.06 -3.97
C ASP A 127 2.93 1.14 -3.91
N VAL A 128 4.03 1.00 -4.66
CA VAL A 128 5.01 2.04 -5.01
C VAL A 128 4.81 2.35 -6.50
N PRO A 129 4.86 3.61 -6.97
CA PRO A 129 5.32 4.81 -6.30
C PRO A 129 4.34 5.31 -5.22
N LEU A 130 4.91 5.73 -4.10
CA LEU A 130 4.16 6.37 -3.03
C LEU A 130 4.17 7.88 -3.25
N TYR A 131 2.97 8.47 -3.26
CA TYR A 131 2.77 9.90 -3.34
C TYR A 131 1.90 10.36 -2.17
N LEU A 132 2.44 11.24 -1.33
CA LEU A 132 1.73 11.83 -0.20
C LEU A 132 1.89 13.34 -0.21
N GLU A 133 0.77 14.06 -0.27
CA GLU A 133 0.75 15.52 -0.13
C GLU A 133 0.40 15.88 1.32
N VAL A 134 1.22 16.72 1.95
CA VAL A 134 0.97 17.26 3.28
C VAL A 134 0.95 18.78 3.24
N HIS A 135 0.02 19.37 3.97
CA HIS A 135 -0.15 20.82 4.03
C HIS A 135 0.38 21.29 5.38
N VAL A 136 1.36 22.19 5.35
CA VAL A 136 1.96 22.78 6.55
C VAL A 136 1.77 24.29 6.44
N ASP A 137 0.94 24.84 7.32
CA ASP A 137 0.52 26.25 7.28
C ASP A 137 -0.14 26.62 5.94
N ALA A 138 0.53 27.41 5.10
CA ALA A 138 0.06 27.84 3.78
C ALA A 138 0.82 27.15 2.63
N GLU A 139 1.70 26.21 2.95
CA GLU A 139 2.58 25.55 1.98
C GLU A 139 2.19 24.08 1.79
N LYS A 140 2.45 23.59 0.57
CA LYS A 140 2.23 22.20 0.21
C LYS A 140 3.57 21.51 -0.01
N TYR A 141 3.75 20.40 0.69
CA TYR A 141 4.90 19.53 0.56
C TYR A 141 4.45 18.19 -0.01
N ARG A 142 5.23 17.66 -0.96
CA ARG A 142 4.99 16.38 -1.61
C ARG A 142 6.08 15.42 -1.18
N ILE A 143 5.69 14.30 -0.61
CA ILE A 143 6.58 13.19 -0.31
C ILE A 143 6.41 12.18 -1.46
N ILE A 144 7.50 11.91 -2.16
CA ILE A 144 7.51 10.98 -3.29
C ILE A 144 8.56 9.92 -3.01
N CYS A 145 8.16 8.65 -3.02
CA CYS A 145 9.08 7.52 -3.00
C CYS A 145 8.85 6.69 -4.27
N VAL A 146 9.91 6.54 -5.07
CA VAL A 146 9.84 5.84 -6.35
C VAL A 146 10.53 4.49 -6.27
N ARG A 147 10.15 3.58 -7.16
CA ARG A 147 10.83 2.31 -7.30
C ARG A 147 12.12 2.53 -8.08
N THR A 148 13.24 2.03 -7.56
CA THR A 148 14.40 1.75 -8.41
C THR A 148 14.08 0.48 -9.17
N GLU A 149 13.80 0.57 -10.46
CA GLU A 149 13.94 -0.60 -11.32
C GLU A 149 15.44 -0.88 -11.38
N GLU A 150 15.93 -1.80 -10.55
CA GLU A 150 17.23 -2.41 -10.85
C GLU A 150 17.11 -3.00 -12.26
N GLU A 151 17.80 -2.39 -13.23
CA GLU A 151 18.12 -3.07 -14.48
C GLU A 151 18.70 -4.43 -14.09
N PRO A 152 18.16 -5.56 -14.61
CA PRO A 152 18.74 -6.84 -14.34
C PRO A 152 20.20 -6.77 -14.78
N ALA A 153 21.13 -6.93 -13.84
CA ALA A 153 22.54 -7.00 -14.13
C ALA A 153 22.72 -8.08 -15.21
N VAL A 154 22.90 -7.63 -16.46
CA VAL A 154 23.23 -8.51 -17.57
C VAL A 154 24.55 -9.13 -17.14
N LYS A 155 24.50 -10.39 -16.72
CA LYS A 155 25.67 -11.21 -16.51
C LYS A 155 26.51 -11.06 -17.78
N LYS A 156 27.60 -10.31 -17.71
CA LYS A 156 28.69 -10.40 -18.69
C LYS A 156 29.40 -11.73 -18.45
N GLU A 157 28.69 -12.83 -18.69
CA GLU A 157 29.31 -14.08 -19.14
C GLU A 157 29.41 -13.94 -20.65
N ARG A 158 30.56 -13.47 -21.13
CA ARG A 158 31.09 -13.85 -22.44
C ARG A 158 32.57 -13.47 -22.51
N GLU A 159 33.36 -14.52 -22.37
CA GLU A 159 34.44 -14.86 -23.30
C GLU A 159 35.51 -13.78 -23.53
N THR A 160 36.59 -13.88 -22.77
CA THR A 160 37.91 -13.88 -23.40
C THR A 160 38.67 -15.09 -22.88
N GLY A 161 38.44 -16.22 -23.54
CA GLY A 161 39.52 -17.17 -23.71
C GLY A 161 40.48 -16.59 -24.74
N GLN A 162 41.75 -16.51 -24.36
CA GLN A 162 42.92 -16.60 -25.24
C GLN A 162 44.08 -17.14 -24.40
#